data_AF-A0A9N7CVJ3-F1
#
_entry.id   AF-A0A9N7CVJ3-F1
#
_cell.length_a   1.000
_cell.length_b   1.000
_cell.length_c   1.000
_cell.angle_alpha   90.00
_cell.angle_beta   90.00
_cell.angle_gamma   90.00
#
_symmetry.space_group_name_H-M   'P 1'
#
loop_
_entity.id
_entity.type
_entity.pdbx_description
1 polymer ?
#
loop_
_entity_poly.entity_id
_entity_poly.type
_entity_poly.pdbx_seq_one_letter_code
_entity_poly.pdbx_strand_id
1 'polypeptide(L)' 'MSETPQNRVHAVVCDLRALSEILDALITASEPVPLEWMHKWVKRLHTELDVAWLALPDERRERAK' A
#
# COMPACT_ATOMS: atom_id res chain seq x y z
N MET A 1 -17.22 3.35 11.78
CA MET A 1 -15.93 3.18 12.48
C MET A 1 -14.99 4.25 11.97
N SER A 2 -14.33 5.00 12.86
CA SER A 2 -13.33 5.99 12.45
C SER A 2 -12.14 5.26 11.84
N GLU A 3 -11.76 5.65 10.63
CA GLU A 3 -10.59 5.09 9.96
C GLU A 3 -9.33 5.51 10.71
N THR A 4 -8.52 4.54 11.15
CA THR A 4 -7.24 4.81 11.83
C THR A 4 -6.07 4.73 10.83
N PRO A 5 -4.96 5.42 11.09
CA PRO A 5 -3.73 5.27 10.30
C PRO A 5 -3.27 3.79 10.20
N GLN A 6 -3.44 3.02 11.27
CA GLN A 6 -3.13 1.59 11.28
C GLN A 6 -4.03 0.79 10.34
N ASN A 7 -5.33 1.12 10.29
CA ASN A 7 -6.26 0.50 9.34
C ASN A 7 -5.87 0.82 7.90
N ARG A 8 -5.37 2.03 7.63
CA ARG A 8 -4.85 2.42 6.31
C ARG A 8 -3.60 1.66 5.92
N VAL A 9 -2.62 1.55 6.83
CA VAL A 9 -1.42 0.73 6.59
C VAL A 9 -1.82 -0.71 6.29
N HIS A 10 -2.75 -1.28 7.07
CA HIS A 10 -3.24 -2.64 6.84
C HIS A 10 -3.92 -2.79 5.48
N ALA A 11 -4.74 -1.82 5.06
CA ALA A 11 -5.37 -1.83 3.74
C ALA A 11 -4.33 -1.85 2.60
N VAL A 12 -3.29 -1.00 2.69
CA VAL A 12 -2.18 -0.99 1.71
C VAL A 12 -1.45 -2.35 1.67
N VAL A 13 -1.24 -3.00 2.82
CA VAL A 13 -0.63 -4.34 2.87
C VAL A 13 -1.52 -5.39 2.20
N CYS A 14 -2.83 -5.33 2.38
CA CYS A 14 -3.78 -6.21 1.70
C CYS A 14 -3.77 -5.98 0.18
N ASP A 15 -3.72 -4.72 -0.26
CA ASP A 15 -3.61 -4.39 -1.68
C ASP A 15 -2.29 -4.90 -2.30
N LEU A 16 -1.18 -4.80 -1.58
CA LEU A 16 0.12 -5.35 -2.00
C LEU A 16 0.06 -6.87 -2.18
N ARG A 17 -0.62 -7.58 -1.26
CA ARG A 17 -0.84 -9.03 -1.40
C ARG A 17 -1.64 -9.35 -2.66
N ALA A 18 -2.77 -8.66 -2.86
CA ALA A 18 -3.62 -8.88 -4.03
C ALA A 18 -2.85 -8.61 -5.34
N LEU A 19 -2.01 -7.56 -5.38
CA LEU A 19 -1.16 -7.28 -6.52
C LEU A 19 -0.14 -8.41 -6.77
N SER A 20 0.47 -8.96 -5.71
CA SER A 20 1.37 -10.11 -5.83
C SER A 20 0.67 -11.33 -6.43
N GLU A 21 -0.55 -11.64 -5.98
CA GLU A 21 -1.34 -12.77 -6.49
C GLU A 21 -1.71 -12.60 -7.97
N ILE A 22 -2.04 -11.38 -8.39
CA ILE A 22 -2.32 -11.07 -9.81
C ILE A 22 -1.04 -11.23 -10.65
N LEU A 23 0.11 -10.75 -10.17
CA LEU A 23 1.37 -10.89 -10.88
C LEU A 23 1.78 -12.36 -11.00
N ASP A 24 1.63 -13.16 -9.94
CA ASP A 24 1.88 -14.60 -9.98
C ASP A 24 0.98 -15.31 -11.01
N ALA A 25 -0.30 -14.93 -11.10
CA ALA A 25 -1.22 -15.47 -12.09
C ALA A 25 -0.79 -15.12 -13.53
N LEU A 26 -0.38 -13.88 -13.79
CA LEU A 26 0.12 -13.46 -15.10
C LEU A 26 1.40 -14.20 -15.48
N ILE A 27 2.35 -14.32 -14.55
CA ILE A 27 3.60 -15.06 -14.75
C ILE A 27 3.30 -16.54 -15.05
N THR A 28 2.41 -17.16 -14.26
CA THR A 28 2.00 -18.56 -14.45
C THR A 28 1.34 -18.79 -15.80
N ALA A 29 0.53 -17.84 -16.25
CA ALA A 29 -0.12 -17.88 -17.56
C ALA A 29 0.82 -17.48 -18.71
N SER A 30 2.07 -17.07 -18.43
CA SER A 30 2.99 -16.47 -19.42
C SER A 30 2.41 -15.25 -20.14
N GLU A 31 1.51 -14.54 -19.47
CA GLU A 31 0.89 -13.32 -19.98
C GLU A 31 1.83 -12.12 -19.76
N PRO A 32 1.88 -11.17 -20.69
CA PRO A 32 2.68 -9.97 -20.52
C PRO A 32 2.13 -9.14 -19.35
N VAL A 33 3.05 -8.70 -18.49
CA VAL A 33 2.67 -7.87 -17.35
C VAL A 33 2.31 -6.45 -17.82
N PRO A 34 1.12 -5.91 -17.49
CA PRO A 34 0.70 -4.60 -17.96
C PRO A 34 1.43 -3.49 -17.18
N LEU A 35 2.58 -3.04 -17.72
CA LEU A 35 3.49 -2.10 -17.05
C LEU A 35 2.84 -0.75 -16.69
N GLU A 36 1.95 -0.23 -17.54
CA GLU A 36 1.22 1.01 -17.22
C GLU A 36 0.28 0.85 -16.01
N TRP A 37 -0.39 -0.31 -15.93
CA TRP A 37 -1.25 -0.65 -14.80
C TRP A 37 -0.42 -0.83 -13.53
N MET A 38 0.72 -1.53 -13.61
CA MET A 38 1.66 -1.64 -12.49
C MET A 38 2.16 -0.28 -12.00
N HIS A 39 2.55 0.61 -12.91
CA HIS A 39 3.03 1.94 -12.55
C HIS A 39 1.97 2.75 -11.80
N LYS A 40 0.70 2.68 -12.23
CA LYS A 40 -0.43 3.31 -11.53
C LYS A 40 -0.63 2.72 -10.12
N TRP A 41 -0.55 1.40 -9.98
CA TRP A 41 -0.63 0.73 -8.69
C TRP A 41 0.49 1.13 -7.74
N VAL A 42 1.74 1.10 -8.20
CA VAL A 42 2.91 1.51 -7.40
C VAL A 42 2.76 2.95 -6.93
N LYS A 43 2.35 3.86 -7.82
CA LYS A 43 2.14 5.27 -7.46
C LYS A 43 1.04 5.45 -6.39
N ARG A 44 -0.08 4.72 -6.53
CA ARG A 44 -1.16 4.75 -5.54
C ARG A 44 -0.70 4.22 -4.19
N LEU A 45 -0.12 3.02 -4.16
CA LEU A 45 0.31 2.36 -2.92
C LEU A 45 1.38 3.16 -2.18
N HIS A 46 2.34 3.74 -2.91
CA HIS A 46 3.32 4.65 -2.33
C HIS A 46 2.63 5.84 -1.65
N THR A 47 1.70 6.49 -2.33
CA THR A 47 1.00 7.68 -1.82
C THR A 47 0.17 7.34 -0.58
N GLU A 48 -0.59 6.25 -0.64
CA GLU A 48 -1.43 5.80 0.48
C GLU A 48 -0.59 5.40 1.69
N LEU A 49 0.54 4.71 1.47
CA LEU A 49 1.46 4.34 2.54
C LEU A 49 2.13 5.56 3.17
N ASP A 50 2.59 6.51 2.36
CA ASP A 50 3.23 7.74 2.84
C ASP A 50 2.28 8.56 3.71
N VAL A 51 1.03 8.74 3.25
CA VAL A 51 -0.02 9.42 4.02
C VAL A 51 -0.33 8.67 5.32
N ALA A 52 -0.48 7.34 5.26
CA ALA A 52 -0.76 6.55 6.45
C ALA A 52 0.40 6.60 7.46
N TRP A 53 1.64 6.57 6.96
CA TRP A 53 2.85 6.65 7.77
C TRP A 53 2.98 8.00 8.49
N LEU A 54 2.77 9.11 7.78
CA LEU A 54 2.80 10.45 8.36
C LEU A 54 1.70 10.70 9.40
N ALA A 55 0.60 9.93 9.32
CA ALA A 55 -0.50 10.01 10.26
C ALA A 55 -0.32 9.13 11.51
N LEU A 56 0.69 8.24 11.54
CA LEU A 56 0.97 7.45 12.74
C LEU A 56 1.44 8.35 13.88
N PRO A 57 1.01 8.08 15.13
CA PRO A 57 1.53 8.78 16.29
C PRO A 57 3.05 8.60 16.38
N ASP A 58 3.78 9.69 16.44
CA ASP A 58 5.22 9.68 16.70
C ASP A 58 5.42 9.91 18.19
N GLU A 59 5.77 8.85 18.92
CA GLU A 59 6.00 8.91 20.38
C GLU A 59 7.05 9.96 20.78
N ARG A 60 7.94 10.38 19.86
CA ARG A 60 8.90 11.46 20.12
C ARG A 60 8.26 12.85 20.06
N ARG A 61 7.23 13.01 19.24
CA ARG A 61 6.45 14.25 19.07
C ARG A 61 5.48 14.48 20.21
N GLU A 62 4.94 13.40 20.78
CA GLU A 62 4.03 13.47 21.93
C GLU A 62 4.75 13.79 23.25
N ARG A 63 6.01 13.36 23.42
CA ARG A 63 6.82 13.67 24.61
C ARG A 63 7.44 15.08 24.62
N ALA A 64 7.34 15.83 23.52
CA ALA A 64 7.87 17.18 23.37
C ALA A 64 6.81 18.29 23.54
N LYS A 65 5.55 17.91 23.85
CA LYS A 65 4.46 18.80 24.27
C LYS A 65 4.25 18.68 25.77
#